data_AF-A0A9P6G4D4-F1
#
_entry.id   AF-A0A9P6G4D4-F1
#
_cell.length_a   1.000
_cell.length_b   1.000
_cell.length_c   1.000
_cell.angle_alpha   90.00
_cell.angle_beta   90.00
_cell.angle_gamma   90.00
#
_symmetry.space_group_name_H-M   'P 1'
#
loop_
_entity.id
_entity.type
_entity.pdbx_description
1 polymer ?
#
loop_
_entity_poly.entity_id
_entity_poly.type
_entity_poly.pdbx_seq_one_letter_code
_entity_poly.pdbx_strand_id
1 'polypeptide(L)'
;MDHAPIVYDISSYKEETNHWGQDPSAYLLRYYTKYYFLAKGAKGIDPTGAVDSSKDHISEQTIIDQQTGLEILRGDQFVYQSPNKLCITGLAPTHPLIAQRDRFEVLSLHFDPKIYSTLPQPTAIPANSKKQSPPSCHAETVILKIEARDRHWDKSSSDNIACLPQVASELAESEQSQNTTHSTSKPAQKKSPRVSVDPSRVIFVIRGALSGHVMELNERLLVRDPASNTSPTITDRTIIDTMLDKALTHGFIAVIRPKIDKTEIALKDLYSLEEYEHL
;
A
#
# COMPACT_ATOMS: atom_id res chain seq x y z
N MET A 1 36.28 13.04 39.10
CA MET A 1 35.43 11.84 39.25
C MET A 1 35.86 10.91 38.14
N ASP A 2 36.62 9.86 38.49
CA ASP A 2 37.08 8.86 37.53
C ASP A 2 35.90 7.93 37.23
N HIS A 3 35.39 7.97 36.00
CA HIS A 3 34.40 7.02 35.55
C HIS A 3 35.11 5.69 35.27
N ALA A 4 34.70 4.63 35.98
CA ALA A 4 35.19 3.29 35.70
C ALA A 4 34.95 2.94 34.23
N PRO A 5 35.90 2.30 33.55
CA PRO A 5 35.75 1.91 32.16
C PRO A 5 34.54 0.99 32.01
N ILE A 6 33.67 1.31 31.05
CA ILE A 6 32.53 0.46 30.68
C ILE A 6 33.11 -0.80 30.05
N VAL A 7 33.15 -1.90 30.82
CA VAL A 7 33.55 -3.22 30.32
C VAL A 7 32.33 -3.84 29.63
N TYR A 8 32.36 -3.93 28.31
CA TYR A 8 31.35 -4.62 27.53
C TYR A 8 31.55 -6.14 27.63
N ASP A 9 30.64 -6.83 28.32
CA ASP A 9 30.63 -8.29 28.35
C ASP A 9 29.82 -8.85 27.17
N ILE A 10 30.52 -9.29 26.12
CA ILE A 10 29.93 -9.94 24.93
C ILE A 10 29.10 -11.17 25.29
N SER A 11 29.39 -11.84 26.42
CA SER A 11 28.70 -13.05 26.85
C SER A 11 27.22 -12.81 27.13
N SER A 12 26.88 -11.63 27.66
CA SER A 12 25.50 -11.20 27.93
C SER A 12 24.62 -11.07 26.66
N TYR A 13 25.23 -10.99 25.48
CA TYR A 13 24.53 -10.86 24.20
C TYR A 13 24.39 -12.19 23.43
N LYS A 14 25.09 -13.26 23.86
CA LYS A 14 25.09 -14.54 23.14
C LYS A 14 23.71 -15.19 23.07
N GLU A 15 22.96 -15.19 24.18
CA GLU A 15 21.61 -15.76 24.22
C GLU A 15 20.65 -15.02 23.29
N GLU A 16 20.78 -13.69 23.21
CA GLU A 16 19.98 -12.84 22.34
C GLU A 16 20.29 -13.10 20.85
N THR A 17 21.53 -13.46 20.52
CA THR A 17 21.96 -13.74 19.13
C THR A 17 21.62 -15.15 18.63
N ASN A 18 21.33 -16.09 19.53
CA ASN A 18 21.11 -17.50 19.16
C ASN A 18 19.93 -17.67 18.19
N HIS A 19 18.96 -16.75 18.22
CA HIS A 19 17.75 -16.81 17.40
C HIS A 19 17.91 -16.07 16.06
N TRP A 20 18.97 -15.28 15.85
CA TRP A 20 19.13 -14.45 14.65
C TRP A 20 19.30 -15.28 13.37
N GLY A 21 19.83 -16.50 13.48
CA GLY A 21 19.93 -17.42 12.35
C GLY A 21 18.58 -17.99 11.91
N GLN A 22 17.58 -18.00 12.80
CA GLN A 22 16.26 -18.58 12.56
C GLN A 22 15.21 -17.51 12.23
N ASP A 23 15.25 -16.38 12.94
CA ASP A 23 14.40 -15.22 12.71
C ASP A 23 15.24 -13.97 12.42
N PRO A 24 15.38 -13.59 11.14
CA PRO A 24 16.08 -12.37 10.74
C PRO A 24 15.47 -11.09 11.32
N SER A 25 14.22 -11.13 11.79
CA SER A 25 13.52 -9.98 12.39
C SER A 25 13.72 -9.86 13.89
N ALA A 26 14.23 -10.89 14.57
CA ALA A 26 14.49 -10.88 16.01
C ALA A 26 15.42 -9.72 16.44
N TYR A 27 16.39 -9.37 15.60
CA TYR A 27 17.26 -8.22 15.84
C TYR A 27 16.50 -6.89 15.76
N LEU A 28 15.59 -6.75 14.79
CA LEU A 28 14.78 -5.54 14.63
C LEU A 28 13.80 -5.38 15.79
N LEU A 29 13.17 -6.45 16.26
CA LEU A 29 12.20 -6.38 17.36
C LEU A 29 12.79 -5.82 18.67
N ARG A 30 14.12 -5.87 18.85
CA ARG A 30 14.79 -5.25 20.00
C ARG A 30 14.78 -3.72 19.96
N TYR A 31 14.84 -3.14 18.77
CA TYR A 31 14.97 -1.69 18.59
C TYR A 31 13.68 -1.05 18.07
N TYR A 32 12.76 -1.84 17.55
CA TYR A 32 11.56 -1.35 16.89
C TYR A 32 10.31 -1.85 17.59
N THR A 33 9.38 -0.94 17.85
CA THR A 33 8.03 -1.30 18.31
C THR A 33 7.16 -1.61 17.09
N LYS A 34 6.48 -2.75 17.09
CA LYS A 34 5.64 -3.19 15.98
C LYS A 34 4.17 -2.86 16.23
N TYR A 35 3.55 -2.24 15.24
CA TYR A 35 2.14 -1.92 15.19
C TYR A 35 1.50 -2.45 13.90
N TYR A 36 0.18 -2.53 13.88
CA TYR A 36 -0.59 -3.03 12.74
C TYR A 36 -1.74 -2.07 12.41
N PHE A 37 -1.87 -1.80 11.11
CA PHE A 37 -3.02 -1.11 10.53
C PHE A 37 -3.91 -2.15 9.86
N LEU A 38 -5.13 -2.29 10.37
CA LEU A 38 -6.14 -3.15 9.78
C LEU A 38 -7.01 -2.36 8.83
N ALA A 39 -7.15 -2.86 7.61
CA ALA A 39 -8.05 -2.30 6.63
C ALA A 39 -9.51 -2.58 7.05
N LYS A 40 -10.10 -1.67 7.85
CA LYS A 40 -11.54 -1.72 8.17
C LYS A 40 -12.34 -1.71 6.86
N GLY A 41 -13.16 -2.75 6.65
CA GLY A 41 -14.01 -2.93 5.47
C GLY A 41 -13.47 -3.86 4.38
N ALA A 42 -12.42 -4.64 4.65
CA ALA A 42 -12.10 -5.79 3.81
C ALA A 42 -13.11 -6.92 4.08
N LYS A 43 -14.18 -7.00 3.29
CA LYS A 43 -15.13 -8.12 3.31
C LYS A 43 -14.41 -9.47 3.34
N GLY A 44 -14.84 -10.34 4.25
CA GLY A 44 -14.95 -11.78 3.96
C GLY A 44 -13.65 -12.57 3.86
N ILE A 45 -12.54 -12.08 4.41
CA ILE A 45 -11.42 -12.95 4.73
C ILE A 45 -11.49 -13.21 6.21
N ASP A 46 -12.50 -13.99 6.59
CA ASP A 46 -12.36 -14.75 7.83
C ASP A 46 -11.26 -15.78 7.55
N PRO A 47 -10.08 -15.71 8.19
CA PRO A 47 -9.01 -16.67 7.95
C PRO A 47 -9.46 -18.11 8.25
N THR A 48 -10.55 -18.27 9.01
CA THR A 48 -11.12 -19.56 9.40
C THR A 48 -12.23 -20.07 8.47
N GLY A 49 -12.71 -19.27 7.51
CA GLY A 49 -13.78 -19.66 6.59
C GLY A 49 -15.16 -19.89 7.23
N ALA A 50 -15.34 -19.52 8.51
CA ALA A 50 -16.61 -19.67 9.21
C ALA A 50 -17.52 -18.46 8.94
N VAL A 51 -18.44 -18.60 7.99
CA VAL A 51 -19.40 -17.54 7.65
C VAL A 51 -20.47 -17.43 8.74
N ASP A 52 -20.20 -16.67 9.79
CA ASP A 52 -21.18 -16.45 10.85
C ASP A 52 -22.24 -15.44 10.37
N SER A 53 -23.46 -15.95 10.17
CA SER A 53 -24.47 -15.33 9.29
C SER A 53 -25.33 -14.26 9.97
N SER A 54 -25.00 -13.78 11.17
CA SER A 54 -26.02 -13.18 12.05
C SER A 54 -25.74 -11.81 12.67
N LYS A 55 -24.80 -10.98 12.18
CA LYS A 55 -24.66 -9.60 12.69
C LYS A 55 -24.50 -8.55 11.59
N ASP A 56 -25.50 -7.66 11.55
CA ASP A 56 -25.56 -6.33 10.93
C ASP A 56 -24.89 -6.17 9.56
N HIS A 57 -25.70 -6.36 8.51
CA HIS A 57 -25.43 -5.94 7.14
C HIS A 57 -25.30 -4.41 7.04
N ILE A 58 -24.15 -3.86 7.41
CA ILE A 58 -23.68 -2.64 6.78
C ILE A 58 -23.33 -3.04 5.34
N SER A 59 -24.12 -2.58 4.37
CA SER A 59 -23.86 -2.79 2.96
C SER A 59 -22.60 -2.01 2.57
N GLU A 60 -21.43 -2.61 2.78
CA GLU A 60 -20.16 -2.03 2.39
C GLU A 60 -20.12 -1.89 0.88
N GLN A 61 -19.96 -0.64 0.42
CA GLN A 61 -19.90 -0.27 -0.99
C GLN A 61 -18.59 -0.80 -1.59
N THR A 62 -18.69 -1.70 -2.56
CA THR A 62 -17.56 -2.07 -3.41
C THR A 62 -17.03 -0.82 -4.11
N ILE A 63 -15.78 -0.46 -3.83
CA ILE A 63 -15.13 0.69 -4.44
C ILE A 63 -14.54 0.22 -5.78
N ILE A 64 -14.98 0.84 -6.87
CA ILE A 64 -14.46 0.55 -8.21
C ILE A 64 -13.53 1.69 -8.64
N ASP A 65 -12.33 1.37 -9.12
CA ASP A 65 -11.41 2.32 -9.73
C ASP A 65 -12.02 2.84 -11.04
N GLN A 66 -12.30 4.14 -11.13
CA GLN A 66 -13.00 4.71 -12.29
C GLN A 66 -12.19 4.64 -13.59
N GLN A 67 -10.87 4.53 -13.52
CA GLN A 67 -10.00 4.48 -14.70
C GLN A 67 -9.90 3.07 -15.27
N THR A 68 -9.80 2.07 -14.39
CA THR A 68 -9.57 0.68 -14.76
C THR A 68 -10.84 -0.17 -14.72
N GLY A 69 -11.88 0.27 -14.01
CA GLY A 69 -13.09 -0.52 -13.76
C GLY A 69 -12.87 -1.68 -12.79
N LEU A 70 -11.71 -1.76 -12.13
CA LEU A 70 -11.35 -2.85 -11.23
C LEU A 70 -11.80 -2.59 -9.79
N GLU A 71 -12.09 -3.67 -9.06
CA GLU A 71 -12.38 -3.60 -7.64
C GLU A 71 -11.12 -3.16 -6.85
N ILE A 72 -11.32 -2.18 -5.96
CA ILE A 72 -10.29 -1.69 -5.05
C ILE A 72 -10.45 -2.35 -3.69
N LEU A 73 -9.46 -3.15 -3.31
CA LEU A 73 -9.34 -3.73 -1.99
C LEU A 73 -8.32 -2.94 -1.16
N ARG A 74 -8.63 -2.69 0.11
CA ARG A 74 -7.62 -2.19 1.06
C ARG A 74 -6.94 -3.38 1.73
N GLY A 75 -5.64 -3.25 1.96
CA GLY A 75 -4.81 -4.28 2.55
C GLY A 75 -4.27 -3.90 3.93
N ASP A 76 -4.06 -4.92 4.77
CA ASP A 76 -3.45 -4.77 6.09
C ASP A 76 -1.96 -4.43 6.01
N GLN A 77 -1.49 -3.57 6.90
CA GLN A 77 -0.10 -3.12 6.93
C GLN A 77 0.49 -3.27 8.32
N PHE A 78 1.79 -3.56 8.40
CA PHE A 78 2.52 -3.37 9.65
C PHE A 78 3.24 -2.01 9.62
N VAL A 79 3.51 -1.48 10.80
CA VAL A 79 4.34 -0.30 11.02
C VAL A 79 5.37 -0.62 12.09
N TYR A 80 6.65 -0.62 11.74
CA TYR A 80 7.74 -0.63 12.72
C TYR A 80 8.14 0.79 13.07
N GLN A 81 8.00 1.16 14.33
CA GLN A 81 8.52 2.41 14.87
C GLN A 81 9.95 2.22 15.35
N SER A 82 10.88 2.98 14.78
CA SER A 82 12.28 3.03 15.21
C SER A 82 12.51 4.03 16.36
N PRO A 83 13.66 3.94 17.08
CA PRO A 83 13.97 4.86 18.18
C PRO A 83 14.13 6.32 17.74
N ASN A 84 14.52 6.56 16.48
CA ASN A 84 14.66 7.90 15.92
C ASN A 84 13.33 8.46 15.36
N LYS A 85 12.20 7.83 15.71
CA LYS A 85 10.83 8.20 15.32
C LYS A 85 10.52 8.00 13.83
N LEU A 86 11.36 7.32 13.06
CA LEU A 86 11.00 6.87 11.72
C LEU A 86 10.10 5.64 11.81
N CYS A 87 9.15 5.55 10.90
CA CYS A 87 8.22 4.44 10.78
C CYS A 87 8.47 3.70 9.46
N ILE A 88 8.67 2.39 9.53
CA ILE A 88 8.81 1.53 8.34
C ILE A 88 7.46 0.85 8.12
N THR A 89 6.87 0.99 6.94
CA THR A 89 5.60 0.35 6.59
C THR A 89 5.80 -0.77 5.55
N GLY A 90 5.01 -1.83 5.65
CA GLY A 90 4.95 -2.92 4.70
C GLY A 90 3.67 -3.73 4.85
N LEU A 91 3.54 -4.81 4.08
CA LEU A 91 2.36 -5.68 4.10
C LEU A 91 2.32 -6.52 5.38
N ALA A 92 1.21 -6.49 6.13
CA ALA A 92 1.04 -7.32 7.31
C ALA A 92 0.91 -8.81 6.94
N PRO A 93 1.21 -9.75 7.86
CA PRO A 93 1.04 -11.18 7.61
C PRO A 93 -0.39 -11.58 7.22
N THR A 94 -1.41 -10.91 7.77
CA THR A 94 -2.83 -11.12 7.41
C THR A 94 -3.22 -10.51 6.06
N HIS A 95 -2.34 -9.75 5.41
CA HIS A 95 -2.66 -9.15 4.12
C HIS A 95 -3.04 -10.24 3.11
N PRO A 96 -4.12 -10.09 2.31
CA PRO A 96 -4.62 -11.18 1.46
C PRO A 96 -3.59 -11.76 0.49
N LEU A 97 -2.73 -10.90 -0.08
CA LEU A 97 -1.62 -11.31 -0.94
C LEU A 97 -0.55 -12.18 -0.24
N ILE A 98 -0.47 -12.14 1.09
CA ILE A 98 0.45 -12.96 1.90
C ILE A 98 -0.27 -14.17 2.47
N ALA A 99 -1.45 -13.97 3.05
CA ALA A 99 -2.24 -15.03 3.68
C ALA A 99 -2.86 -16.01 2.67
N GLN A 100 -3.18 -15.56 1.45
CA GLN A 100 -3.87 -16.32 0.40
C GLN A 100 -3.07 -16.31 -0.91
N ARG A 101 -1.81 -16.73 -0.86
CA ARG A 101 -0.89 -16.73 -2.02
C ARG A 101 -1.30 -17.64 -3.17
N ASP A 102 -2.04 -18.70 -2.85
CA ASP A 102 -2.61 -19.63 -3.82
C ASP A 102 -3.77 -18.98 -4.59
N ARG A 103 -4.54 -18.12 -3.91
CA ARG A 103 -5.66 -17.38 -4.49
C ARG A 103 -5.23 -16.20 -5.36
N PHE A 104 -4.31 -15.36 -4.88
CA PHE A 104 -3.96 -14.13 -5.59
C PHE A 104 -2.61 -14.21 -6.29
N GLU A 105 -2.63 -13.98 -7.60
CA GLU A 105 -1.41 -13.81 -8.40
C GLU A 105 -1.12 -12.33 -8.62
N VAL A 106 -0.08 -11.81 -7.98
CA VAL A 106 0.40 -10.44 -8.21
C VAL A 106 0.94 -10.32 -9.64
N LEU A 107 0.35 -9.41 -10.41
CA LEU A 107 0.69 -9.14 -11.80
C LEU A 107 1.67 -7.96 -11.92
N SER A 108 1.42 -6.89 -11.16
CA SER A 108 2.25 -5.70 -11.22
C SER A 108 2.17 -4.81 -9.98
N LEU A 109 3.23 -4.05 -9.74
CA LEU A 109 3.31 -3.04 -8.68
C LEU A 109 3.43 -1.64 -9.30
N HIS A 110 2.70 -0.67 -8.75
CA HIS A 110 2.70 0.72 -9.21
C HIS A 110 2.80 1.68 -8.03
N PHE A 111 3.95 2.33 -7.87
CA PHE A 111 4.10 3.39 -6.88
C PHE A 111 3.38 4.67 -7.33
N ASP A 112 2.83 5.41 -6.36
CA ASP A 112 2.17 6.68 -6.65
C ASP A 112 3.18 7.66 -7.30
N PRO A 113 2.89 8.17 -8.52
CA PRO A 113 3.83 9.04 -9.23
C PRO A 113 4.20 10.30 -8.46
N LYS A 114 3.31 10.84 -7.61
CA LYS A 114 3.56 12.05 -6.83
C LYS A 114 4.60 11.79 -5.73
N ILE A 115 4.61 10.60 -5.15
CA ILE A 115 5.61 10.20 -4.15
C ILE A 115 6.91 9.80 -4.85
N TYR A 116 6.83 8.97 -5.89
CA TYR A 116 8.01 8.49 -6.61
C TYR A 116 8.84 9.64 -7.22
N SER A 117 8.18 10.60 -7.87
CA SER A 117 8.86 11.72 -8.55
C SER A 117 9.50 12.75 -7.62
N THR A 118 9.13 12.76 -6.34
CA THR A 118 9.59 13.77 -5.38
C THR A 118 10.74 13.28 -4.49
N LEU A 119 11.09 12.00 -4.58
CA LEU A 119 12.18 11.43 -3.78
C LEU A 119 13.55 11.71 -4.40
N PRO A 120 14.58 11.93 -3.57
CA PRO A 120 15.94 12.16 -4.05
C PRO A 120 16.43 10.97 -4.88
N GLN A 121 17.01 11.23 -6.05
CA GLN A 121 17.69 10.21 -6.85
C GLN A 121 19.09 9.92 -6.23
N PRO A 122 19.44 8.66 -5.91
CA PRO A 122 20.69 8.28 -5.24
C PRO A 122 21.95 8.67 -6.01
N THR A 123 21.85 8.79 -7.33
CA THR A 123 22.97 9.08 -8.22
C THR A 123 23.31 10.56 -8.34
N ALA A 124 22.49 11.46 -7.79
CA ALA A 124 22.78 12.88 -7.81
C ALA A 124 23.81 13.22 -6.72
N ILE A 125 25.10 13.24 -7.08
CA ILE A 125 26.14 13.86 -6.25
C ILE A 125 25.73 15.33 -6.05
N PRO A 126 25.44 15.79 -4.83
CA PRO A 126 24.89 17.12 -4.63
C PRO A 126 26.02 18.16 -4.69
N ALA A 127 26.41 18.53 -5.90
CA ALA A 127 27.10 19.79 -6.12
C ALA A 127 26.05 20.90 -6.01
N ASN A 128 25.89 21.51 -4.82
CA ASN A 128 25.04 22.68 -4.55
C ASN A 128 23.50 22.53 -4.55
N SER A 129 22.93 21.33 -4.41
CA SER A 129 21.47 21.21 -4.33
C SER A 129 20.94 21.76 -3.00
N LYS A 130 20.19 22.87 -3.04
CA LYS A 130 19.30 23.30 -1.95
C LYS A 130 18.47 22.09 -1.52
N LYS A 131 18.53 21.72 -0.22
CA LYS A 131 17.79 20.59 0.33
C LYS A 131 16.31 20.70 -0.03
N GLN A 132 15.86 19.90 -1.01
CA GLN A 132 14.44 19.78 -1.32
C GLN A 132 13.74 19.13 -0.12
N SER A 133 12.61 19.69 0.31
CA SER A 133 11.85 19.12 1.41
C SER A 133 11.25 17.77 0.99
N PRO A 134 11.30 16.73 1.85
CA PRO A 134 10.68 15.44 1.55
C PRO A 134 9.19 15.57 1.25
N PRO A 135 8.63 14.76 0.33
CA PRO A 135 7.21 14.80 0.02
C PRO A 135 6.36 14.50 1.25
N SER A 136 5.36 15.34 1.50
CA SER A 136 4.34 15.04 2.52
C SER A 136 3.43 13.91 2.03
N CYS A 137 3.25 12.89 2.85
CA CYS A 137 2.17 11.93 2.72
C CYS A 137 1.14 12.16 3.83
N HIS A 138 -0.11 12.41 3.48
CA HIS A 138 -1.18 12.36 4.48
C HIS A 138 -1.49 10.89 4.81
N ALA A 139 -2.02 10.63 6.01
CA ALA A 139 -2.68 9.36 6.27
C ALA A 139 -3.71 9.13 5.14
N GLU A 140 -3.82 7.89 4.70
CA GLU A 140 -4.63 7.50 3.54
C GLU A 140 -4.10 7.89 2.15
N THR A 141 -2.95 8.55 2.04
CA THR A 141 -2.33 8.79 0.73
C THR A 141 -1.93 7.44 0.13
N VAL A 142 -2.30 7.20 -1.13
CA VAL A 142 -1.90 5.99 -1.85
C VAL A 142 -0.39 6.02 -2.02
N ILE A 143 0.28 4.95 -1.56
CA ILE A 143 1.72 4.78 -1.72
C ILE A 143 1.99 3.79 -2.85
N LEU A 144 1.28 2.68 -2.85
CA LEU A 144 1.48 1.58 -3.76
C LEU A 144 0.12 1.00 -4.19
N LYS A 145 -0.08 0.82 -5.49
CA LYS A 145 -1.14 -0.01 -6.05
C LYS A 145 -0.53 -1.35 -6.47
N ILE A 146 -1.15 -2.45 -6.05
CA ILE A 146 -0.75 -3.80 -6.42
C ILE A 146 -1.88 -4.39 -7.24
N GLU A 147 -1.61 -4.66 -8.49
CA GLU A 147 -2.56 -5.34 -9.35
C GLU A 147 -2.37 -6.84 -9.23
N ALA A 148 -3.46 -7.56 -8.98
CA ALA A 148 -3.45 -9.00 -8.84
C ALA A 148 -4.60 -9.64 -9.61
N ARG A 149 -4.49 -10.94 -9.86
CA ARG A 149 -5.55 -11.78 -10.39
C ARG A 149 -6.03 -12.74 -9.31
N ASP A 150 -7.33 -12.77 -9.04
CA ASP A 150 -7.97 -13.80 -8.22
C ASP A 150 -8.10 -15.08 -9.07
N ARG A 151 -7.32 -16.10 -8.73
CA ARG A 151 -7.30 -17.42 -9.39
C ARG A 151 -8.56 -18.23 -9.10
N HIS A 152 -9.26 -17.92 -8.01
CA HIS A 152 -10.50 -18.56 -7.62
C HIS A 152 -11.73 -17.78 -8.12
N TRP A 153 -11.55 -16.78 -8.98
CA TRP A 153 -12.67 -16.13 -9.65
C TRP A 153 -13.40 -17.15 -10.54
N ASP A 154 -14.44 -17.74 -9.96
CA ASP A 154 -15.19 -18.81 -10.62
C ASP A 154 -16.05 -18.22 -11.74
N LYS A 155 -15.91 -18.77 -12.95
CA LYS A 155 -16.63 -18.29 -14.13
C LYS A 155 -18.13 -18.43 -13.99
N SER A 156 -18.61 -19.28 -13.08
CA SER A 156 -20.03 -19.46 -12.77
C SER A 156 -20.72 -18.16 -12.30
N SER A 157 -19.96 -17.20 -11.74
CA SER A 157 -20.52 -15.93 -11.28
C SER A 157 -20.69 -14.87 -12.38
N SER A 158 -20.13 -15.07 -13.59
CA SER A 158 -20.26 -14.09 -14.67
C SER A 158 -21.65 -14.00 -15.27
N ASP A 159 -22.46 -15.06 -15.14
CA ASP A 159 -23.80 -15.11 -15.72
C ASP A 159 -24.80 -14.18 -14.99
N ASN A 160 -24.50 -13.76 -13.76
CA ASN A 160 -25.35 -12.85 -12.98
C ASN A 160 -24.98 -11.36 -13.09
N ILE A 161 -23.81 -11.00 -13.65
CA ILE A 161 -23.35 -9.60 -13.73
C ILE A 161 -23.80 -8.91 -15.03
N ALA A 162 -24.39 -9.64 -15.98
CA ALA A 162 -24.88 -9.11 -17.25
C ALA A 162 -25.97 -8.01 -17.14
N CYS A 163 -26.40 -7.63 -15.92
CA CYS A 163 -27.48 -6.68 -15.70
C CYS A 163 -27.13 -5.56 -14.70
N LEU A 164 -25.86 -5.19 -14.52
CA LEU A 164 -25.56 -3.90 -13.87
C LEU A 164 -25.98 -2.76 -14.83
N PRO A 165 -26.92 -1.89 -14.44
CA PRO A 165 -27.35 -0.80 -15.27
C PRO A 165 -26.13 0.06 -15.60
N GLN A 166 -25.89 0.27 -16.90
CA GLN A 166 -24.95 1.27 -17.37
C GLN A 166 -25.30 2.55 -16.64
N VAL A 167 -24.44 2.99 -15.71
CA VAL A 167 -24.52 4.32 -15.13
C VAL A 167 -24.24 5.26 -16.29
N ALA A 168 -25.33 5.61 -16.99
CA ALA A 168 -25.34 6.61 -18.01
C ALA A 168 -24.82 7.87 -17.33
N SER A 169 -23.68 8.34 -17.81
CA SER A 169 -23.17 9.68 -17.53
C SER A 169 -24.08 10.71 -18.20
N GLU A 170 -25.37 10.72 -17.86
CA GLU A 170 -26.37 11.72 -18.20
C GLU A 170 -26.75 12.48 -16.93
N LEU A 171 -25.83 13.34 -16.49
CA LEU A 171 -26.13 14.39 -15.52
C LEU A 171 -25.40 15.65 -15.97
N ALA A 172 -25.91 16.26 -17.04
CA ALA A 172 -25.84 17.70 -17.26
C ALA A 172 -26.74 18.08 -18.45
N GLU A 173 -27.78 18.85 -18.14
CA GLU A 173 -28.29 20.01 -18.89
C GLU A 173 -29.83 20.03 -18.94
N SER A 174 -30.43 20.50 -17.84
CA SER A 174 -31.72 21.17 -17.86
C SER A 174 -31.47 22.67 -17.65
N GLU A 175 -31.50 23.40 -18.76
CA GLU A 175 -32.03 24.75 -19.02
C GLU A 175 -32.13 25.76 -17.83
N GLN A 176 -31.66 27.02 -17.93
CA GLN A 176 -32.26 28.06 -18.77
C GLN A 176 -31.42 29.36 -18.85
N SER A 177 -31.44 29.97 -20.05
CA SER A 177 -31.32 31.42 -20.37
C SER A 177 -29.95 32.12 -20.22
N GLN A 178 -29.42 32.92 -21.17
CA GLN A 178 -29.88 33.48 -22.44
C GLN A 178 -28.65 34.04 -23.21
N ASN A 179 -28.73 34.00 -24.55
CA ASN A 179 -28.08 34.87 -25.54
C ASN A 179 -26.57 35.11 -25.49
N THR A 180 -25.83 34.50 -26.43
CA THR A 180 -25.14 35.25 -27.51
C THR A 180 -24.62 34.32 -28.60
N THR A 181 -24.87 34.69 -29.85
CA THR A 181 -24.47 33.98 -31.07
C THR A 181 -22.98 34.11 -31.34
N HIS A 182 -22.21 33.02 -31.21
CA HIS A 182 -21.00 32.81 -31.99
C HIS A 182 -20.91 31.35 -32.43
N SER A 183 -20.91 31.17 -33.75
CA SER A 183 -20.71 29.90 -34.45
C SER A 183 -19.31 29.37 -34.17
N THR A 184 -19.21 28.32 -33.36
CA THR A 184 -17.98 27.52 -33.20
C THR A 184 -18.34 26.06 -33.40
N SER A 185 -17.69 25.42 -34.37
CA SER A 185 -17.87 24.02 -34.73
C SER A 185 -17.57 23.11 -33.54
N LYS A 186 -18.57 22.33 -33.10
CA LYS A 186 -18.42 21.31 -32.06
C LYS A 186 -17.37 20.27 -32.53
N PRO A 187 -16.27 20.03 -31.78
CA PRO A 187 -15.35 18.95 -32.11
C PRO A 187 -16.06 17.61 -31.89
N ALA A 188 -15.97 16.73 -32.89
CA ALA A 188 -16.53 15.40 -32.84
C ALA A 188 -15.97 14.63 -31.63
N GLN A 189 -16.84 14.30 -30.67
CA GLN A 189 -16.48 13.47 -29.52
C GLN A 189 -16.10 12.07 -30.03
N LYS A 190 -14.80 11.81 -30.05
CA LYS A 190 -14.22 10.51 -30.41
C LYS A 190 -14.59 9.53 -29.30
N LYS A 191 -15.59 8.67 -29.55
CA LYS A 191 -15.95 7.55 -28.65
C LYS A 191 -14.70 6.73 -28.39
N SER A 192 -14.21 6.71 -27.15
CA SER A 192 -13.12 5.84 -26.75
C SER A 192 -13.56 4.39 -26.90
N PRO A 193 -12.71 3.50 -27.45
CA PRO A 193 -13.03 2.09 -27.55
C PRO A 193 -13.28 1.52 -26.14
N ARG A 194 -14.40 0.80 -25.96
CA ARG A 194 -14.68 0.07 -24.72
C ARG A 194 -13.66 -1.05 -24.58
N VAL A 195 -12.73 -0.90 -23.64
CA VAL A 195 -11.81 -1.98 -23.26
C VAL A 195 -12.59 -2.93 -22.34
N SER A 196 -12.70 -4.20 -22.72
CA SER A 196 -13.27 -5.23 -21.84
C SER A 196 -12.31 -5.44 -20.66
N VAL A 197 -12.79 -5.17 -19.45
CA VAL A 197 -12.02 -5.36 -18.22
C VAL A 197 -12.12 -6.83 -17.80
N ASP A 198 -10.99 -7.47 -17.49
CA ASP A 198 -10.94 -8.83 -16.96
C ASP A 198 -11.50 -8.83 -15.52
N PRO A 199 -12.65 -9.48 -15.25
CA PRO A 199 -13.31 -9.43 -13.95
C PRO A 199 -12.53 -10.17 -12.85
N SER A 200 -11.56 -11.01 -13.22
CA SER A 200 -10.69 -11.69 -12.25
C SER A 200 -9.59 -10.78 -11.68
N ARG A 201 -9.39 -9.59 -12.25
CA ARG A 201 -8.37 -8.65 -11.79
C ARG A 201 -8.90 -7.79 -10.65
N VAL A 202 -8.04 -7.57 -9.66
CA VAL A 202 -8.30 -6.74 -8.49
C VAL A 202 -7.12 -5.81 -8.26
N ILE A 203 -7.36 -4.66 -7.64
CA ILE A 203 -6.32 -3.73 -7.23
C ILE A 203 -6.31 -3.66 -5.70
N PHE A 204 -5.19 -4.05 -5.10
CA PHE A 204 -4.91 -3.74 -3.70
C PHE A 204 -4.27 -2.36 -3.61
N VAL A 205 -4.89 -1.46 -2.83
CA VAL A 205 -4.38 -0.11 -2.62
C VAL A 205 -3.77 -0.02 -1.23
N ILE A 206 -2.46 0.14 -1.19
CA ILE A 206 -1.69 0.37 0.03
C ILE A 206 -1.61 1.88 0.27
N ARG A 207 -2.18 2.32 1.38
CA ARG A 207 -2.21 3.72 1.79
C ARG A 207 -1.33 3.94 3.00
N GLY A 208 -0.75 5.13 3.16
CA GLY A 208 -0.01 5.46 4.36
C GLY A 208 -0.85 5.26 5.63
N ALA A 209 -0.38 4.37 6.51
CA ALA A 209 -1.00 4.10 7.81
C ALA A 209 -0.93 5.30 8.77
N LEU A 210 -0.03 6.24 8.51
CA LEU A 210 0.19 7.44 9.31
C LEU A 210 0.43 8.68 8.44
N SER A 211 0.10 9.84 8.98
CA SER A 211 0.40 11.13 8.34
C SER A 211 1.86 11.52 8.60
N GLY A 212 2.59 11.93 7.56
CA GLY A 212 4.01 12.22 7.67
C GLY A 212 4.66 12.68 6.36
N HIS A 213 5.96 12.41 6.25
CA HIS A 213 6.74 12.60 5.04
C HIS A 213 7.34 11.26 4.63
N VAL A 214 7.19 10.87 3.37
CA VAL A 214 7.90 9.70 2.83
C VAL A 214 9.35 10.10 2.68
N MET A 215 10.21 9.47 3.48
CA MET A 215 11.64 9.71 3.48
C MET A 215 12.34 8.84 2.45
N GLU A 216 11.84 7.61 2.26
CA GLU A 216 12.44 6.59 1.40
C GLU A 216 11.36 5.62 0.91
N LEU A 217 11.49 5.15 -0.32
CA LEU A 217 10.81 3.96 -0.84
C LEU A 217 11.84 2.85 -0.94
N ASN A 218 11.42 1.60 -0.73
CA ASN A 218 12.33 0.47 -0.83
C ASN A 218 12.89 0.35 -2.26
N GLU A 219 14.16 0.70 -2.42
CA GLU A 219 14.81 0.74 -3.73
C GLU A 219 14.86 -0.61 -4.42
N ARG A 220 14.81 -1.72 -3.67
CA ARG A 220 14.75 -3.07 -4.25
C ARG A 220 13.43 -3.33 -4.96
N LEU A 221 12.38 -2.64 -4.56
CA LEU A 221 11.08 -2.68 -5.21
C LEU A 221 11.00 -1.70 -6.37
N LEU A 222 11.98 -0.83 -6.56
CA LEU A 222 12.02 0.15 -7.64
C LEU A 222 12.88 -0.37 -8.79
N VAL A 223 12.23 -0.87 -9.85
CA VAL A 223 12.91 -1.09 -11.13
C VAL A 223 13.03 0.25 -11.82
N ARG A 224 14.24 0.80 -11.91
CA ARG A 224 14.48 2.02 -12.68
C ARG A 224 14.80 1.63 -14.11
N ASP A 225 13.83 1.83 -14.99
CA ASP A 225 14.12 1.90 -16.41
C ASP A 225 14.69 3.30 -16.71
N PRO A 226 15.98 3.43 -17.08
CA PRO A 226 16.59 4.73 -17.37
C PRO A 226 15.95 5.42 -18.58
N ALA A 227 15.20 4.71 -19.42
CA ALA A 227 14.55 5.26 -20.61
C ALA A 227 13.12 5.78 -20.34
N SER A 228 12.50 5.41 -19.22
CA SER A 228 11.11 5.75 -18.94
C SER A 228 10.96 6.87 -17.91
N ASN A 229 10.29 7.95 -18.30
CA ASN A 229 9.88 9.02 -17.38
C ASN A 229 8.54 8.73 -16.67
N THR A 230 7.89 7.60 -16.95
CA THR A 230 6.64 7.22 -16.28
C THR A 230 6.93 6.42 -15.01
N SER A 231 5.98 6.41 -14.06
CA SER A 231 6.10 5.59 -12.86
C SER A 231 6.35 4.13 -13.28
N PRO A 232 7.44 3.49 -12.80
CA PRO A 232 7.80 2.17 -13.29
C PRO A 232 6.75 1.16 -12.84
N THR A 233 6.12 0.51 -13.83
CA THR A 233 5.33 -0.69 -13.58
C THR A 233 6.30 -1.85 -13.34
N ILE A 234 6.32 -2.36 -12.11
CA ILE A 234 7.19 -3.49 -11.76
C ILE A 234 6.44 -4.80 -12.02
N THR A 235 6.96 -5.61 -12.93
CA THR A 235 6.46 -6.95 -13.25
C THR A 235 7.47 -8.06 -12.95
N ASP A 236 8.66 -7.70 -12.45
CA ASP A 236 9.70 -8.66 -12.12
C ASP A 236 9.26 -9.55 -10.95
N ARG A 237 9.22 -10.86 -11.21
CA ARG A 237 8.75 -11.85 -10.24
C ARG A 237 9.65 -11.92 -9.01
N THR A 238 10.96 -11.79 -9.16
CA THR A 238 11.90 -11.85 -8.03
C THR A 238 11.72 -10.70 -7.06
N ILE A 239 11.36 -9.52 -7.58
CA ILE A 239 11.06 -8.33 -6.79
C ILE A 239 9.72 -8.48 -6.08
N ILE A 240 8.69 -8.96 -6.80
CA ILE A 240 7.38 -9.26 -6.22
C ILE A 240 7.51 -10.31 -5.10
N ASP A 241 8.23 -11.39 -5.35
CA ASP A 241 8.46 -12.45 -4.37
C ASP A 241 9.26 -11.89 -3.17
N THR A 242 10.23 -10.99 -3.38
CA THR A 242 10.92 -10.30 -2.28
C THR A 242 9.95 -9.47 -1.41
N MET A 243 9.02 -8.73 -2.04
CA MET A 243 8.00 -7.96 -1.31
C MET A 243 7.10 -8.88 -0.47
N LEU A 244 6.71 -10.04 -1.02
CA LEU A 244 5.78 -10.95 -0.37
C LEU A 244 6.47 -11.87 0.66
N ASP A 245 7.61 -12.48 0.33
CA ASP A 245 8.36 -13.44 1.17
C ASP A 245 9.08 -12.75 2.31
N LYS A 246 9.57 -11.54 2.06
CA LYS A 246 10.36 -10.77 3.01
C LYS A 246 9.63 -9.52 3.46
N ALA A 247 8.29 -9.53 3.44
CA ALA A 247 7.44 -8.38 3.77
C ALA A 247 7.86 -7.69 5.07
N LEU A 248 8.16 -8.47 6.12
CA LEU A 248 8.56 -7.97 7.44
C LEU A 248 10.02 -7.51 7.54
N THR A 249 10.84 -7.72 6.51
CA THR A 249 12.28 -7.37 6.53
C THR A 249 12.68 -6.59 5.28
N HIS A 250 13.07 -7.28 4.21
CA HIS A 250 13.65 -6.69 3.00
C HIS A 250 12.60 -6.19 2.02
N GLY A 251 11.34 -6.59 2.20
CA GLY A 251 10.18 -6.29 1.37
C GLY A 251 9.30 -5.17 1.93
N PHE A 252 9.83 -4.33 2.83
CA PHE A 252 9.12 -3.13 3.28
C PHE A 252 8.79 -2.21 2.08
N ILE A 253 7.79 -1.35 2.21
CA ILE A 253 7.33 -0.48 1.11
C ILE A 253 7.97 0.89 1.21
N ALA A 254 7.89 1.51 2.39
CA ALA A 254 8.34 2.89 2.58
C ALA A 254 8.84 3.14 4.01
N VAL A 255 9.72 4.14 4.15
CA VAL A 255 10.10 4.77 5.41
C VAL A 255 9.42 6.13 5.49
N ILE A 256 8.66 6.35 6.56
CA ILE A 256 7.84 7.53 6.78
C ILE A 256 8.29 8.21 8.07
N ARG A 257 8.50 9.52 8.03
CA ARG A 257 8.63 10.35 9.23
C ARG A 257 7.26 10.91 9.61
N PRO A 258 6.68 10.53 10.75
CA PRO A 258 5.40 11.07 11.20
C PRO A 258 5.41 12.60 11.28
N LYS A 259 4.28 13.23 10.97
CA LYS A 259 4.12 14.69 11.08
C LYS A 259 4.10 15.16 12.53
N ILE A 260 3.60 14.31 13.44
CA ILE A 260 3.53 14.58 14.88
C ILE A 260 4.76 13.97 15.55
N ASP A 261 5.54 14.80 16.25
CA ASP A 261 6.78 14.34 16.91
C ASP A 261 6.55 13.39 18.10
N LYS A 262 5.34 13.42 18.69
CA LYS A 262 4.89 12.47 19.72
C LYS A 262 4.32 11.24 19.04
N THR A 263 5.12 10.19 18.98
CA THR A 263 4.83 9.01 18.17
C THR A 263 3.64 8.23 18.72
N GLU A 264 3.41 8.28 20.03
CA GLU A 264 2.25 7.66 20.69
C GLU A 264 0.93 8.23 20.16
N ILE A 265 0.91 9.53 19.84
CA ILE A 265 -0.27 10.19 19.25
C ILE A 265 -0.41 9.81 17.78
N ALA A 266 0.71 9.70 17.05
CA ALA A 266 0.70 9.34 15.64
C ALA A 266 0.26 7.89 15.40
N LEU A 267 0.47 7.01 16.37
CA LEU A 267 0.22 5.56 16.29
C LEU A 267 -1.02 5.11 17.07
N LYS A 268 -1.74 6.03 17.72
CA LYS A 268 -2.90 5.72 18.58
C LYS A 268 -4.03 4.93 17.89
N ASP A 269 -4.13 5.05 16.57
CA ASP A 269 -5.17 4.43 15.75
C ASP A 269 -4.70 3.08 15.17
N LEU A 270 -3.49 2.62 15.53
CA LEU A 270 -2.92 1.35 15.15
C LEU A 270 -3.02 0.35 16.30
N TYR A 271 -3.12 -0.93 15.96
CA TYR A 271 -3.12 -2.04 16.90
C TYR A 271 -1.68 -2.37 17.31
N SER A 272 -1.46 -2.64 18.59
CA SER A 272 -0.25 -3.29 19.07
C SER A 272 -0.16 -4.74 18.57
N LEU A 273 1.01 -5.36 18.74
CA LEU A 273 1.19 -6.78 18.40
C LEU A 273 0.23 -7.69 19.20
N GLU A 274 0.12 -7.46 20.50
CA GLU A 274 -0.77 -8.25 21.37
C GLU A 274 -2.22 -8.12 20.94
N GLU A 275 -2.70 -6.90 20.67
CA GLU A 275 -4.07 -6.69 20.19
C GLU A 275 -4.31 -7.35 18.83
N TYR A 276 -3.31 -7.32 17.94
CA TYR A 276 -3.41 -7.92 16.61
C TYR A 276 -3.42 -9.45 16.65
N GLU A 277 -2.68 -10.09 17.56
CA GLU A 277 -2.67 -11.54 17.74
C GLU A 277 -3.98 -12.09 18.35
N HIS A 278 -4.79 -11.22 18.95
CA HIS A 278 -6.09 -11.56 19.52
C HIS A 278 -7.28 -11.41 18.56
N LEU A 279 -7.03 -10.96 17.33
CA LEU A 279 -8.04 -10.81 16.28
C LEU A 279 -8.11 -12.05 15.39
#